data_AF-M2QX60-F1
#
_entry.id   AF-M2QX60-F1
#
_cell.length_a   1.000
_cell.length_b   1.000
_cell.length_c   1.000
_cell.angle_alpha   90.00
_cell.angle_beta   90.00
_cell.angle_gamma   90.00
#
_symmetry.space_group_name_H-M   'P 1'
#
loop_
_entity.id
_entity.type
_entity.pdbx_description
1 polymer ?
#
loop_
_entity_poly.entity_id
_entity_poly.type
_entity_poly.pdbx_seq_one_letter_code
_entity_poly.pdbx_strand_id
1 'polypeptide(L)'
;MEDYIATMKPDTPDRSFYRAILSVHQNQFPKAIAQIAKARDHLYHELTPLVGESYGRSYNSMVRAQMLSELEEIIMYKQYADQPERRQTIRKTWMKRLQGCQPDVEVWQRILQVRALVLSPDDDPGMWIKFANLCRKSDRTFLAEKTINSLLSPERLEQFYHSGGSTGKAPPNVVYAHLKYSWSTGPRHEALDHMRRFAFNLQRDLQAGPDAGSQSAVSRQKLDELSRLLARCCLKQGEWQVAMKDVWSARNIKDILQCYALATHYDPRWYKAWHTYALANFEVVGFLESQVEKSSDYPSQSLVTHIVEAVGGFFRSIAIRNENTLQDTLRLLTLWFKYGGHDDVSNAMSSGFGDVEVDTWLEVIPQIIARIQTPSANIRRNISSLLNDVGR
;
A
#
# COMPACT_ATOMS: atom_id res chain seq x y z
N MET A 1 25.06 -2.59 29.33
CA MET A 1 24.05 -1.49 29.36
C MET A 1 24.07 -0.78 30.70
N GLU A 2 24.13 -1.49 31.83
CA GLU A 2 24.27 -0.87 33.17
C GLU A 2 25.51 0.03 33.29
N ASP A 3 26.67 -0.41 32.78
CA ASP A 3 27.90 0.40 32.81
C ASP A 3 27.79 1.70 32.01
N TYR A 4 27.06 1.68 30.89
CA TYR A 4 26.80 2.87 30.07
C TYR A 4 25.75 3.81 30.71
N ILE A 5 24.82 3.27 31.50
CA ILE A 5 23.85 4.08 32.26
C ILE A 5 24.54 4.72 33.47
N ALA A 6 25.53 4.05 34.06
CA ALA A 6 26.30 4.55 35.19
C ALA A 6 27.16 5.77 34.82
N THR A 7 27.62 5.88 33.58
CA THR A 7 28.40 7.02 33.07
C THR A 7 27.53 8.23 32.67
N MET A 8 26.21 8.07 32.54
CA MET A 8 25.31 9.18 32.24
C MET A 8 25.08 10.07 33.47
N LYS A 9 24.96 11.39 33.23
CA LYS A 9 24.63 12.36 34.30
C LYS A 9 23.32 11.96 35.01
N PRO A 10 23.24 12.08 36.35
CA PRO A 10 22.12 11.56 37.14
C PRO A 10 20.78 12.24 36.85
N ASP A 11 20.80 13.47 36.35
CA ASP A 11 19.62 14.33 36.21
C ASP A 11 19.08 14.41 34.76
N THR A 12 19.56 13.55 33.86
CA THR A 12 19.10 13.56 32.48
C THR A 12 17.84 12.69 32.29
N PRO A 13 16.84 13.15 31.52
CA PRO A 13 15.63 12.36 31.26
C PRO A 13 15.95 11.05 30.55
N ASP A 14 16.97 11.04 29.69
CA ASP A 14 17.45 9.86 28.98
C ASP A 14 17.94 8.77 29.95
N ARG A 15 18.59 9.13 31.07
CA ARG A 15 19.04 8.15 32.07
C ARG A 15 17.87 7.46 32.74
N SER A 16 16.86 8.23 33.17
CA SER A 16 15.63 7.69 33.75
C SER A 16 14.89 6.78 32.76
N PHE A 17 14.86 7.17 31.49
CA PHE A 17 14.27 6.38 30.41
C PHE A 17 15.00 5.04 30.17
N TYR A 18 16.32 5.03 30.01
CA TYR A 18 17.08 3.78 29.82
C TYR A 18 17.04 2.88 31.06
N ARG A 19 17.03 3.47 32.26
CA ARG A 19 16.87 2.70 33.52
C ARG A 19 15.49 2.08 33.63
N ALA A 20 14.45 2.74 33.14
CA ALA A 20 13.11 2.16 33.03
C ALA A 20 13.12 0.96 32.08
N ILE A 21 13.69 1.09 30.88
CA ILE A 21 13.82 -0.03 29.91
C ILE A 21 14.53 -1.23 30.54
N LEU A 22 15.65 -0.99 31.21
CA LEU A 22 16.44 -2.04 31.85
C LEU A 22 15.66 -2.73 32.99
N SER A 23 14.92 -1.95 33.78
CA SER A 23 14.05 -2.48 34.85
C SER A 23 12.90 -3.32 34.27
N VAL A 24 12.31 -2.91 33.14
CA VAL A 24 11.30 -3.68 32.41
C VAL A 24 11.89 -4.98 31.85
N HIS A 25 13.12 -4.94 31.34
CA HIS A 25 13.83 -6.13 30.85
C HIS A 25 14.10 -7.13 31.98
N GLN A 26 14.53 -6.66 33.15
CA GLN A 26 14.76 -7.47 34.35
C GLN A 26 13.46 -7.88 35.09
N ASN A 27 12.27 -7.55 34.56
CA ASN A 27 10.96 -7.80 35.16
C ASN A 27 10.75 -7.15 36.56
N GLN A 28 11.49 -6.09 36.88
CA GLN A 28 11.33 -5.32 38.13
C GLN A 28 10.29 -4.20 37.95
N PHE A 29 9.01 -4.58 37.85
CA PHE A 29 7.92 -3.66 37.49
C PHE A 29 7.75 -2.45 38.42
N PRO A 30 7.81 -2.58 39.77
CA PRO A 30 7.62 -1.42 40.64
C PRO A 30 8.72 -0.37 40.47
N LYS A 31 9.98 -0.82 40.28
CA LYS A 31 11.10 0.09 40.00
C LYS A 31 10.97 0.73 38.63
N ALA A 32 10.52 -0.02 37.61
CA ALA A 32 10.27 0.53 36.29
C ALA A 32 9.23 1.67 36.32
N ILE A 33 8.09 1.46 37.00
CA ILE A 33 7.04 2.48 37.14
C ILE A 33 7.58 3.74 37.83
N ALA A 34 8.36 3.59 38.90
CA ALA A 34 8.98 4.73 39.58
C ALA A 34 9.94 5.52 38.67
N GLN A 35 10.71 4.84 37.81
CA GLN A 35 11.60 5.50 36.84
C GLN A 35 10.83 6.14 35.68
N ILE A 36 9.72 5.55 35.24
CA ILE A 36 8.82 6.13 34.23
C ILE A 36 8.18 7.41 34.76
N ALA A 37 7.70 7.42 36.01
CA ALA A 37 7.16 8.61 36.65
C ALA A 37 8.20 9.74 36.70
N LYS A 38 9.43 9.44 37.15
CA LYS A 38 10.53 10.41 37.12
C LYS A 38 10.81 10.93 35.71
N ALA A 39 10.85 10.06 34.70
CA ALA A 39 11.07 10.49 33.32
C ALA A 39 9.93 11.39 32.80
N ARG A 40 8.68 11.16 33.22
CA ARG A 40 7.54 12.04 32.90
C ARG A 40 7.66 13.41 33.55
N ASP A 41 8.11 13.49 34.80
CA ASP A 41 8.29 14.79 35.48
C ASP A 41 9.31 15.67 34.75
N HIS A 42 10.44 15.09 34.32
CA HIS A 42 11.44 15.81 33.53
C HIS A 42 10.89 16.22 32.17
N LEU A 43 10.14 15.33 31.50
CA LEU A 43 9.53 15.62 30.21
C LEU A 43 8.47 16.72 30.31
N TYR A 44 7.72 16.79 31.42
CA TYR A 44 6.75 17.85 31.67
C TYR A 44 7.42 19.23 31.72
N HIS A 45 8.58 19.32 32.39
CA HIS A 45 9.38 20.55 32.42
C HIS A 45 9.95 20.93 31.05
N GLU A 46 10.34 19.95 30.21
CA GLU A 46 10.75 20.21 28.82
C GLU A 46 9.58 20.65 27.92
N LEU A 47 8.39 20.05 28.11
CA LEU A 47 7.26 20.20 27.21
C LEU A 47 6.49 21.51 27.45
N THR A 48 6.38 21.97 28.70
CA THR A 48 5.66 23.19 29.08
C THR A 48 6.08 24.44 28.30
N PRO A 49 7.38 24.76 28.16
CA PRO A 49 7.81 25.91 27.34
C PRO A 49 7.65 25.68 25.84
N LEU A 50 7.84 24.44 25.35
CA LEU A 50 7.88 24.14 23.92
C LEU A 50 6.51 24.07 23.24
N VAL A 51 5.45 23.72 23.99
CA VAL A 51 4.08 23.62 23.44
C VAL A 51 3.54 24.99 23.01
N GLY A 52 4.00 26.07 23.65
CA GLY A 52 3.60 27.44 23.31
C GLY A 52 4.19 27.95 22.00
N GLU A 53 5.33 27.43 21.53
CA GLU A 53 6.03 27.94 20.35
C GLU A 53 5.59 27.29 19.04
N SER A 54 5.62 25.95 18.97
CA SER A 54 5.16 25.20 17.80
C SER A 54 5.06 23.70 18.06
N TYR A 55 4.11 23.04 17.39
CA TYR A 55 3.98 21.58 17.44
C TYR A 55 5.21 20.85 16.86
N GLY A 56 5.83 21.39 15.81
CA GLY A 56 7.01 20.78 15.19
C GLY A 56 8.20 20.62 16.13
N ARG A 57 8.44 21.62 17.01
CA ARG A 57 9.51 21.57 18.01
C ARG A 57 9.21 20.62 19.17
N SER A 58 7.95 20.57 19.60
CA SER A 58 7.50 19.70 20.70
C SER A 58 7.24 18.25 20.27
N TYR A 59 7.23 17.95 18.97
CA TYR A 59 6.93 16.61 18.44
C TYR A 59 7.87 15.52 18.99
N ASN A 60 9.18 15.76 19.05
CA ASN A 60 10.12 14.79 19.60
C ASN A 60 9.87 14.50 21.10
N SER A 61 9.47 15.53 21.86
CA SER A 61 9.06 15.38 23.26
C SER A 61 7.75 14.60 23.38
N MET A 62 6.80 14.82 22.45
CA MET A 62 5.56 14.04 22.38
C MET A 62 5.83 12.56 22.06
N VAL A 63 6.77 12.26 21.15
CA VAL A 63 7.20 10.89 20.86
C VAL A 63 7.83 10.25 22.11
N ARG A 64 8.64 10.98 22.88
CA ARG A 64 9.16 10.49 24.17
C ARG A 64 8.03 10.17 25.17
N ALA A 65 7.02 11.03 25.27
CA ALA A 65 5.85 10.80 26.13
C ALA A 65 5.07 9.53 25.71
N GLN A 66 4.92 9.34 24.40
CA GLN A 66 4.33 8.13 23.84
C GLN A 66 5.15 6.88 24.20
N MET A 67 6.48 6.92 24.05
CA MET A 67 7.35 5.80 24.40
C MET A 67 7.28 5.43 25.89
N LEU A 68 7.17 6.42 26.78
CA LEU A 68 6.96 6.19 28.22
C LEU A 68 5.62 5.50 28.49
N SER A 69 4.57 5.90 27.78
CA SER A 69 3.26 5.27 27.90
C SER A 69 3.25 3.85 27.31
N GLU A 70 3.97 3.62 26.22
CA GLU A 70 4.17 2.26 25.66
C GLU A 70 4.96 1.36 26.62
N LEU A 71 5.91 1.89 27.40
CA LEU A 71 6.61 1.12 28.43
C LEU A 71 5.67 0.65 29.56
N GLU A 72 4.70 1.48 29.97
CA GLU A 72 3.67 1.06 30.93
C GLU A 72 2.75 -0.02 30.33
N GLU A 73 2.35 0.15 29.07
CA GLU A 73 1.57 -0.85 28.34
C GLU A 73 2.35 -2.17 28.18
N ILE A 74 3.68 -2.13 28.03
CA ILE A 74 4.55 -3.30 28.01
C ILE A 74 4.57 -4.03 29.36
N ILE A 75 4.61 -3.29 30.47
CA ILE A 75 4.51 -3.86 31.81
C ILE A 75 3.17 -4.59 31.95
N MET A 76 2.07 -3.93 31.57
CA MET A 76 0.73 -4.53 31.56
C MET A 76 0.68 -5.77 30.65
N TYR A 77 1.28 -5.70 29.46
CA TYR A 77 1.32 -6.81 28.51
C TYR A 77 2.05 -8.04 29.07
N LYS A 78 3.16 -7.83 29.79
CA LYS A 78 3.88 -8.91 30.48
C LYS A 78 3.04 -9.51 31.60
N GLN A 79 2.33 -8.69 32.37
CA GLN A 79 1.44 -9.15 33.45
C GLN A 79 0.22 -9.91 32.93
N TYR A 80 -0.35 -9.53 31.79
CA TYR A 80 -1.47 -10.21 31.14
C TYR A 80 -1.04 -11.45 30.32
N ALA A 81 -0.09 -12.24 30.84
CA ALA A 81 0.35 -13.47 30.18
C ALA A 81 -0.78 -14.45 29.90
N ASP A 82 -1.73 -14.53 30.81
CA ASP A 82 -2.82 -15.49 30.78
C ASP A 82 -4.02 -15.03 29.94
N GLN A 83 -4.00 -13.80 29.38
CA GLN A 83 -5.13 -13.19 28.68
C GLN A 83 -4.77 -12.76 27.24
N PRO A 84 -4.86 -13.66 26.25
CA PRO A 84 -4.45 -13.38 24.88
C PRO A 84 -5.28 -12.28 24.20
N GLU A 85 -6.57 -12.15 24.52
CA GLU A 85 -7.45 -11.12 23.94
C GLU A 85 -7.00 -9.69 24.32
N ARG A 86 -6.61 -9.49 25.58
CA ARG A 86 -6.09 -8.19 26.05
C ARG A 86 -4.77 -7.86 25.36
N ARG A 87 -3.88 -8.85 25.22
CA ARG A 87 -2.62 -8.70 24.46
C ARG A 87 -2.88 -8.30 23.01
N GLN A 88 -3.85 -8.93 22.35
CA GLN A 88 -4.20 -8.59 20.97
C GLN A 88 -4.77 -7.17 20.85
N THR A 89 -5.57 -6.73 21.83
CA THR A 89 -6.10 -5.36 21.88
C THR A 89 -4.98 -4.34 22.00
N ILE A 90 -3.99 -4.59 22.88
CA ILE A 90 -2.79 -3.74 23.02
C ILE A 90 -2.01 -3.68 21.70
N ARG A 91 -1.77 -4.82 21.03
CA ARG A 91 -1.11 -4.85 19.71
C ARG A 91 -1.84 -4.03 18.65
N LYS A 92 -3.17 -4.13 18.59
CA LYS A 92 -4.01 -3.31 17.67
C LYS A 92 -3.86 -1.82 17.97
N THR A 93 -3.87 -1.43 19.24
CA THR A 93 -3.65 -0.04 19.67
C THR A 93 -2.26 0.47 19.27
N TRP A 94 -1.21 -0.32 19.52
CA TRP A 94 0.16 0.00 19.11
C TRP A 94 0.27 0.19 17.59
N MET A 95 -0.42 -0.63 16.80
CA MET A 95 -0.42 -0.53 15.35
C MET A 95 -1.18 0.70 14.85
N LYS A 96 -2.30 1.06 15.47
CA LYS A 96 -3.06 2.28 15.16
C LYS A 96 -2.25 3.53 15.52
N ARG A 97 -1.61 3.54 16.70
CA ARG A 97 -0.79 4.66 17.18
C ARG A 97 0.44 4.89 16.28
N LEU A 98 1.12 3.81 15.87
CA LEU A 98 2.27 3.90 14.96
C LEU A 98 1.90 4.49 13.58
N GLN A 99 0.70 4.20 13.07
CA GLN A 99 0.22 4.79 11.82
C GLN A 99 -0.11 6.27 11.93
N GLY A 100 -0.44 6.76 13.13
CA GLY A 100 -0.64 8.18 13.40
C GLY A 100 0.66 8.95 13.59
N CYS A 101 1.77 8.27 13.85
CA CYS A 101 3.09 8.91 13.94
C CYS A 101 3.58 9.36 12.55
N GLN A 102 4.33 10.46 12.52
CA GLN A 102 5.06 10.91 11.34
C GLN A 102 5.87 9.74 10.73
N PRO A 103 5.85 9.57 9.40
CA PRO A 103 6.61 8.53 8.71
C PRO A 103 8.09 8.90 8.64
N ASP A 104 8.74 8.90 9.80
CA ASP A 104 10.17 9.13 9.97
C ASP A 104 10.87 7.87 10.50
N VAL A 105 12.03 7.56 9.94
CA VAL A 105 12.75 6.30 10.24
C VAL A 105 13.25 6.30 11.69
N GLU A 106 13.73 7.42 12.21
CA GLU A 106 14.30 7.49 13.56
C GLU A 106 13.21 7.39 14.62
N VAL A 107 12.09 8.07 14.41
CA VAL A 107 10.89 7.98 15.26
C VAL A 107 10.38 6.55 15.32
N TRP A 108 10.20 5.91 14.17
CA TRP A 108 9.70 4.53 14.11
C TRP A 108 10.69 3.55 14.72
N GLN A 109 11.98 3.70 14.46
CA GLN A 109 13.02 2.84 15.03
C GLN A 109 13.01 2.88 16.57
N ARG A 110 12.93 4.09 17.15
CA ARG A 110 12.91 4.26 18.62
C ARG A 110 11.68 3.59 19.25
N ILE A 111 10.50 3.75 18.64
CA ILE A 111 9.26 3.13 19.12
C ILE A 111 9.32 1.60 18.99
N LEU A 112 9.80 1.08 17.85
CA LEU A 112 9.89 -0.36 17.63
C LEU A 112 10.91 -1.04 18.54
N GLN A 113 12.01 -0.37 18.90
CA GLN A 113 12.98 -0.89 19.88
C GLN A 113 12.34 -1.08 21.26
N VAL A 114 11.42 -0.19 21.67
CA VAL A 114 10.67 -0.34 22.92
C VAL A 114 9.75 -1.55 22.83
N ARG A 115 9.02 -1.74 21.72
CA ARG A 115 8.13 -2.90 21.52
C ARG A 115 8.88 -4.22 21.40
N ALA A 116 10.11 -4.20 20.87
CA ALA A 116 10.99 -5.37 20.75
C ALA A 116 11.39 -5.99 22.10
N LEU A 117 11.16 -5.31 23.23
CA LEU A 117 11.35 -5.87 24.58
C LEU A 117 10.43 -7.06 24.89
N VAL A 118 9.34 -7.20 24.12
CA VAL A 118 8.28 -8.17 24.39
C VAL A 118 7.80 -8.90 23.14
N LEU A 119 7.81 -8.23 21.99
CA LEU A 119 7.39 -8.84 20.73
C LEU A 119 8.62 -9.21 19.90
N SER A 120 8.71 -10.50 19.54
CA SER A 120 9.64 -10.92 18.49
C SER A 120 9.14 -10.42 17.13
N PRO A 121 10.03 -10.17 16.15
CA PRO A 121 9.63 -9.88 14.77
C PRO A 121 8.68 -10.91 14.14
N ASP A 122 8.71 -12.17 14.61
CA ASP A 122 7.79 -13.23 14.18
C ASP A 122 6.35 -13.05 14.71
N ASP A 123 6.16 -12.40 15.87
CA ASP A 123 4.85 -12.28 16.54
C ASP A 123 3.91 -11.26 15.89
N ASP A 124 4.49 -10.22 15.28
CA ASP A 124 3.77 -9.19 14.53
C ASP A 124 4.63 -8.66 13.37
N PRO A 125 4.70 -9.40 12.25
CA PRO A 125 5.49 -8.99 11.10
C PRO A 125 4.93 -7.71 10.43
N GLY A 126 3.67 -7.36 10.68
CA GLY A 126 3.00 -6.23 10.04
C GLY A 126 3.65 -4.88 10.34
N MET A 127 4.06 -4.65 11.59
CA MET A 127 4.73 -3.41 12.00
C MET A 127 6.10 -3.28 11.34
N TRP A 128 6.89 -4.35 11.36
CA TRP A 128 8.23 -4.40 10.79
C TRP A 128 8.25 -4.35 9.26
N ILE A 129 7.25 -4.94 8.58
CA ILE A 129 7.07 -4.77 7.12
C ILE A 129 6.83 -3.31 6.77
N LYS A 130 5.99 -2.59 7.53
CA LYS A 130 5.75 -1.16 7.29
C LYS A 130 7.02 -0.34 7.52
N PHE A 131 7.78 -0.66 8.57
CA PHE A 131 9.07 -0.03 8.85
C PHE A 131 10.10 -0.29 7.74
N ALA A 132 10.25 -1.53 7.29
CA ALA A 132 11.13 -1.87 6.17
C ALA A 132 10.74 -1.12 4.88
N ASN A 133 9.44 -0.99 4.61
CA ASN A 133 8.95 -0.19 3.48
C ASN A 133 9.23 1.31 3.64
N LEU A 134 9.21 1.84 4.88
CA LEU A 134 9.57 3.22 5.18
C LEU A 134 11.08 3.44 4.96
N CYS A 135 11.94 2.59 5.53
CA CYS A 135 13.39 2.63 5.31
C CYS A 135 13.75 2.60 3.82
N ARG A 136 13.04 1.77 3.04
CA ARG A 136 13.20 1.70 1.58
C ARG A 136 12.77 2.96 0.86
N LYS A 137 11.71 3.66 1.33
CA LYS A 137 11.26 4.93 0.73
C LYS A 137 12.16 6.11 1.10
N SER A 138 12.84 6.03 2.24
CA SER A 138 13.79 7.04 2.73
C SER A 138 15.24 6.74 2.33
N ASP A 139 15.47 5.86 1.35
CA ASP A 139 16.78 5.44 0.83
C ASP A 139 17.77 4.87 1.87
N ARG A 140 17.29 4.46 3.05
CA ARG A 140 18.09 3.78 4.08
C ARG A 140 18.09 2.26 3.85
N THR A 141 18.70 1.84 2.75
CA THR A 141 18.72 0.43 2.27
C THR A 141 19.27 -0.55 3.29
N PHE A 142 20.40 -0.23 3.94
CA PHE A 142 21.03 -1.10 4.94
C PHE A 142 20.11 -1.42 6.15
N LEU A 143 19.38 -0.42 6.64
CA LEU A 143 18.42 -0.63 7.74
C LEU A 143 17.22 -1.46 7.29
N ALA A 144 16.78 -1.28 6.03
CA ALA A 144 15.74 -2.10 5.45
C ALA A 144 16.19 -3.57 5.36
N GLU A 145 17.42 -3.82 4.92
CA GLU A 145 18.02 -5.16 4.86
C GLU A 145 18.02 -5.84 6.22
N LYS A 146 18.58 -5.18 7.24
CA LYS A 146 18.67 -5.73 8.59
C LYS A 146 17.29 -6.04 9.17
N THR A 147 16.31 -5.18 8.91
CA THR A 147 14.92 -5.40 9.33
C THR A 147 14.32 -6.62 8.64
N ILE A 148 14.53 -6.75 7.33
CA ILE A 148 13.97 -7.86 6.56
C ILE A 148 14.65 -9.19 6.91
N ASN A 149 15.97 -9.21 7.09
CA ASN A 149 16.71 -10.39 7.55
C ASN A 149 16.35 -10.78 8.99
N SER A 150 15.89 -9.81 9.80
CA SER A 150 15.34 -10.11 11.13
C SER A 150 13.93 -10.72 11.07
N LEU A 151 13.19 -10.51 9.97
CA LEU A 151 11.85 -11.08 9.74
C LEU A 151 11.89 -12.42 8.98
N LEU A 152 12.90 -12.61 8.15
CA LEU A 152 13.18 -13.83 7.41
C LEU A 152 14.53 -14.36 7.87
N SER A 153 14.54 -15.44 8.65
CA SER A 153 15.77 -16.18 8.93
C SER A 153 16.46 -16.52 7.59
N PRO A 154 17.80 -16.40 7.47
CA PRO A 154 18.53 -16.69 6.24
C PRO A 154 18.20 -18.08 5.65
N GLU A 155 17.98 -19.06 6.52
CA GLU A 155 17.53 -20.42 6.17
C GLU A 155 16.16 -20.46 5.47
N ARG A 156 15.21 -19.58 5.86
CA ARG A 156 13.89 -19.48 5.21
C ARG A 156 14.00 -18.82 3.84
N LEU A 157 14.93 -17.88 3.68
CA LEU A 157 15.25 -17.24 2.39
C LEU A 157 15.90 -18.26 1.44
N GLU A 158 16.92 -18.98 1.89
CA GLU A 158 17.56 -20.03 1.11
C GLU A 158 16.55 -21.11 0.72
N GLN A 159 15.70 -21.57 1.64
CA GLN A 159 14.63 -22.50 1.33
C GLN A 159 13.64 -21.92 0.30
N PHE A 160 13.30 -20.63 0.36
CA PHE A 160 12.44 -20.00 -0.65
C PHE A 160 13.09 -20.00 -2.04
N TYR A 161 14.37 -19.66 -2.14
CA TYR A 161 15.12 -19.67 -3.40
C TYR A 161 15.33 -21.08 -3.96
N HIS A 162 15.67 -22.05 -3.11
CA HIS A 162 15.94 -23.44 -3.49
C HIS A 162 14.66 -24.25 -3.76
N SER A 163 13.54 -23.94 -3.08
CA SER A 163 12.24 -24.61 -3.29
C SER A 163 11.43 -24.03 -4.46
N GLY A 164 12.04 -23.19 -5.30
CA GLY A 164 11.37 -22.60 -6.45
C GLY A 164 10.23 -21.63 -6.08
N GLY A 165 10.33 -20.98 -4.92
CA GLY A 165 9.35 -19.99 -4.46
C GLY A 165 8.16 -20.56 -3.67
N SER A 166 8.23 -21.81 -3.20
CA SER A 166 7.19 -22.37 -2.34
C SER A 166 7.17 -21.63 -1.00
N THR A 167 5.99 -21.25 -0.51
CA THR A 167 5.78 -20.46 0.72
C THR A 167 6.00 -21.25 2.01
N GLY A 168 6.65 -22.43 1.92
CA GLY A 168 6.51 -23.58 2.81
C GLY A 168 6.63 -23.35 4.32
N LYS A 169 7.16 -22.21 4.79
CA LYS A 169 7.08 -21.79 6.21
C LYS A 169 7.03 -20.26 6.43
N ALA A 170 7.10 -19.42 5.39
CA ALA A 170 7.25 -17.97 5.55
C ALA A 170 5.93 -17.22 5.26
N PRO A 171 5.53 -16.26 6.10
CA PRO A 171 4.32 -15.47 5.86
C PRO A 171 4.41 -14.73 4.51
N PRO A 172 3.44 -14.90 3.60
CA PRO A 172 3.47 -14.34 2.24
C PRO A 172 3.72 -12.82 2.19
N ASN A 173 3.19 -12.08 3.17
CA ASN A 173 3.38 -10.64 3.29
C ASN A 173 4.86 -10.23 3.49
N VAL A 174 5.63 -11.05 4.19
CA VAL A 174 7.05 -10.79 4.45
C VAL A 174 7.88 -11.10 3.18
N VAL A 175 7.57 -12.19 2.48
CA VAL A 175 8.19 -12.52 1.19
C VAL A 175 7.95 -11.40 0.18
N TYR A 176 6.73 -10.89 0.07
CA TYR A 176 6.43 -9.75 -0.80
C TYR A 176 7.22 -8.49 -0.43
N ALA A 177 7.43 -8.22 0.86
CA ALA A 177 8.26 -7.10 1.30
C ALA A 177 9.74 -7.29 0.92
N HIS A 178 10.26 -8.51 1.05
CA HIS A 178 11.61 -8.86 0.61
C HIS A 178 11.79 -8.69 -0.90
N LEU A 179 10.83 -9.16 -1.72
CA LEU A 179 10.89 -8.99 -3.17
C LEU A 179 10.89 -7.51 -3.60
N LYS A 180 10.16 -6.66 -2.87
CA LYS A 180 10.21 -5.21 -3.11
C LYS A 180 11.56 -4.60 -2.74
N TYR A 181 12.24 -5.15 -1.74
CA TYR A 181 13.58 -4.75 -1.36
C TYR A 181 14.62 -5.19 -2.41
N SER A 182 14.57 -6.45 -2.86
CA SER A 182 15.48 -6.97 -3.88
C SER A 182 15.36 -6.22 -5.21
N TRP A 183 14.16 -5.77 -5.58
CA TRP A 183 13.99 -4.88 -6.72
C TRP A 183 14.74 -3.54 -6.57
N SER A 184 14.73 -2.94 -5.37
CA SER A 184 15.43 -1.67 -5.12
C SER A 184 16.94 -1.80 -5.00
N THR A 185 17.47 -2.95 -4.59
CA THR A 185 18.91 -3.13 -4.38
C THR A 185 19.71 -3.41 -5.64
N GLY A 186 19.07 -3.79 -6.76
CA GLY A 186 19.76 -3.93 -8.04
C GLY A 186 19.43 -5.16 -8.89
N PRO A 187 19.23 -6.38 -8.35
CA PRO A 187 18.96 -7.57 -9.17
C PRO A 187 17.49 -7.60 -9.62
N ARG A 188 17.12 -6.65 -10.48
CA ARG A 188 15.74 -6.43 -10.94
C ARG A 188 15.20 -7.66 -11.71
N HIS A 189 16.04 -8.33 -12.50
CA HIS A 189 15.61 -9.46 -13.35
C HIS A 189 15.24 -10.68 -12.50
N GLU A 190 16.10 -11.01 -11.54
CA GLU A 190 15.84 -12.07 -10.57
C GLU A 190 14.64 -11.75 -9.70
N ALA A 191 14.54 -10.50 -9.19
CA ALA A 191 13.39 -10.06 -8.39
C ALA A 191 12.05 -10.23 -9.13
N LEU A 192 12.03 -9.94 -10.43
CA LEU A 192 10.84 -10.12 -11.28
C LEU A 192 10.49 -11.59 -11.49
N ASP A 193 11.49 -12.44 -11.74
CA ASP A 193 11.26 -13.88 -11.89
C ASP A 193 10.78 -14.53 -10.59
N HIS A 194 11.38 -14.16 -9.45
CA HIS A 194 10.91 -14.59 -8.14
C HIS A 194 9.50 -14.09 -7.83
N MET A 195 9.14 -12.87 -8.25
CA MET A 195 7.77 -12.37 -8.12
C MET A 195 6.79 -13.15 -8.99
N ARG A 196 7.16 -13.57 -10.20
CA ARG A 196 6.34 -14.42 -11.07
C ARG A 196 6.07 -15.78 -10.44
N ARG A 197 7.12 -16.46 -9.96
CA ARG A 197 7.00 -17.73 -9.25
C ARG A 197 6.17 -17.60 -7.97
N PHE A 198 6.38 -16.52 -7.22
CA PHE A 198 5.61 -16.24 -6.00
C PHE A 198 4.12 -16.07 -6.30
N ALA A 199 3.75 -15.27 -7.31
CA ALA A 199 2.35 -15.10 -7.69
C ALA A 199 1.71 -16.40 -8.20
N PHE A 200 2.44 -17.21 -8.97
CA PHE A 200 1.96 -18.51 -9.43
C PHE A 200 1.69 -19.46 -8.27
N ASN A 201 2.60 -19.53 -7.30
CA ASN A 201 2.39 -20.36 -6.10
C ASN A 201 1.23 -19.84 -5.25
N LEU A 202 1.09 -18.52 -5.08
CA LEU A 202 -0.08 -17.95 -4.38
C LEU A 202 -1.39 -18.27 -5.09
N GLN A 203 -1.43 -18.19 -6.42
CA GLN A 203 -2.61 -18.53 -7.20
C GLN A 203 -2.97 -20.00 -7.04
N ARG A 204 -1.97 -20.90 -7.07
CA ARG A 204 -2.17 -22.33 -6.82
C ARG A 204 -2.69 -22.58 -5.41
N ASP A 205 -2.12 -21.92 -4.40
CA ASP A 205 -2.55 -22.05 -3.00
C ASP A 205 -3.99 -21.52 -2.79
N LEU A 206 -4.41 -20.53 -3.58
CA LEU A 206 -5.76 -19.97 -3.56
C LEU A 206 -6.77 -20.88 -4.28
N GLN A 207 -6.35 -21.57 -5.33
CA GLN A 207 -7.15 -22.57 -6.07
C GLN A 207 -7.22 -23.91 -5.34
N ALA A 208 -6.17 -24.30 -4.62
CA ALA A 208 -6.12 -25.46 -3.74
C ALA A 208 -6.84 -25.22 -2.41
N GLY A 209 -7.79 -24.26 -2.37
CA GLY A 209 -8.62 -23.97 -1.21
C GLY A 209 -9.26 -25.22 -0.61
N PRO A 210 -9.55 -25.19 0.71
CA PRO A 210 -9.58 -26.38 1.57
C PRO A 210 -10.50 -27.46 1.02
N ASP A 211 -10.00 -28.69 1.01
CA ASP A 211 -10.80 -29.90 0.81
C ASP A 211 -12.18 -29.74 1.46
N ALA A 212 -13.21 -30.06 0.69
CA ALA A 212 -14.62 -29.79 0.93
C ALA A 212 -15.16 -30.26 2.30
N GLY A 213 -14.84 -29.56 3.39
CA GLY A 213 -15.26 -29.98 4.73
C GLY A 213 -15.10 -29.01 5.91
N SER A 214 -14.37 -27.88 5.81
CA SER A 214 -14.20 -26.97 6.96
C SER A 214 -14.35 -25.48 6.60
N GLN A 215 -15.61 -25.03 6.51
CA GLN A 215 -15.93 -23.61 6.36
C GLN A 215 -15.90 -22.89 7.72
N SER A 216 -14.73 -22.44 8.15
CA SER A 216 -14.63 -21.42 9.20
C SER A 216 -14.61 -20.01 8.58
N ALA A 217 -15.24 -19.01 9.20
CA ALA A 217 -15.15 -17.61 8.74
C ALA A 217 -13.70 -17.08 8.68
N VAL A 218 -12.81 -17.68 9.47
CA VAL A 218 -11.38 -17.36 9.55
C VAL A 218 -10.62 -17.80 8.27
N SER A 219 -11.02 -18.90 7.62
CA SER A 219 -10.38 -19.31 6.36
C SER A 219 -10.76 -18.38 5.21
N ARG A 220 -12.00 -17.85 5.17
CA ARG A 220 -12.42 -16.86 4.17
C ARG A 220 -11.68 -15.54 4.29
N GLN A 221 -11.49 -15.01 5.50
CA GLN A 221 -10.71 -13.79 5.72
C GLN A 221 -9.25 -13.96 5.26
N LYS A 222 -8.64 -15.12 5.52
CA LYS A 222 -7.29 -15.42 5.08
C LYS A 222 -7.19 -15.56 3.56
N LEU A 223 -8.19 -16.16 2.91
CA LEU A 223 -8.30 -16.23 1.45
C LEU A 223 -8.44 -14.83 0.83
N ASP A 224 -9.24 -13.96 1.43
CA ASP A 224 -9.37 -12.55 1.00
C ASP A 224 -8.08 -11.75 1.19
N GLU A 225 -7.32 -12.02 2.25
CA GLU A 225 -6.00 -11.40 2.45
C GLU A 225 -4.99 -11.87 1.38
N LEU A 226 -5.02 -13.16 1.03
CA LEU A 226 -4.18 -13.73 -0.01
C LEU A 226 -4.57 -13.23 -1.40
N SER A 227 -5.87 -13.08 -1.71
CA SER A 227 -6.33 -12.53 -3.00
C SER A 227 -5.89 -11.07 -3.16
N ARG A 228 -6.02 -10.25 -2.11
CA ARG A 228 -5.52 -8.87 -2.11
C ARG A 228 -4.00 -8.80 -2.25
N LEU A 229 -3.26 -9.74 -1.63
CA LEU A 229 -1.82 -9.82 -1.80
C LEU A 229 -1.44 -10.19 -3.24
N LEU A 230 -2.14 -11.16 -3.83
CA LEU A 230 -1.95 -11.57 -5.22
C LEU A 230 -2.23 -10.40 -6.18
N ALA A 231 -3.31 -9.64 -5.97
CA ALA A 231 -3.59 -8.43 -6.73
C ALA A 231 -2.43 -7.42 -6.68
N ARG A 232 -1.84 -7.22 -5.49
CA ARG A 232 -0.66 -6.35 -5.33
C ARG A 232 0.57 -6.88 -6.03
N CYS A 233 0.78 -8.20 -6.02
CA CYS A 233 1.87 -8.85 -6.74
C CYS A 233 1.71 -8.65 -8.25
N CYS A 234 0.54 -8.91 -8.82
CA CYS A 234 0.26 -8.72 -10.25
C CYS A 234 0.45 -7.27 -10.68
N LEU A 235 -0.02 -6.30 -9.88
CA LEU A 235 0.24 -4.88 -10.12
C LEU A 235 1.75 -4.57 -10.17
N LYS A 236 2.51 -5.06 -9.18
CA LYS A 236 3.96 -4.83 -9.13
C LYS A 236 4.70 -5.52 -10.27
N GLN A 237 4.28 -6.71 -10.68
CA GLN A 237 4.84 -7.37 -11.85
C GLN A 237 4.68 -6.52 -13.11
N GLY A 238 3.49 -5.93 -13.33
CA GLY A 238 3.27 -5.02 -14.44
C GLY A 238 4.16 -3.77 -14.36
N GLU A 239 4.17 -3.07 -13.21
CA GLU A 239 5.02 -1.88 -13.00
C GLU A 239 6.52 -2.19 -13.24
N TRP A 240 7.00 -3.35 -12.80
CA TRP A 240 8.38 -3.78 -12.98
C TRP A 240 8.71 -4.18 -14.42
N GLN A 241 7.77 -4.81 -15.13
CA GLN A 241 7.93 -5.13 -16.54
C GLN A 241 8.02 -3.86 -17.40
N VAL A 242 7.18 -2.85 -17.11
CA VAL A 242 7.26 -1.52 -17.76
C VAL A 242 8.61 -0.87 -17.48
N ALA A 243 9.05 -0.83 -16.21
CA ALA A 243 10.32 -0.22 -15.83
C ALA A 243 11.58 -0.96 -16.34
N MET A 244 11.45 -2.21 -16.78
CA MET A 244 12.55 -2.97 -17.40
C MET A 244 12.66 -2.75 -18.90
N LYS A 245 11.51 -2.63 -19.57
CA LYS A 245 11.42 -2.60 -21.01
C LYS A 245 10.95 -1.21 -21.40
N ASP A 246 11.91 -0.28 -21.54
CA ASP A 246 11.69 1.13 -21.89
C ASP A 246 10.88 1.35 -23.19
N VAL A 247 10.61 0.30 -23.97
CA VAL A 247 9.81 0.36 -25.19
C VAL A 247 8.62 -0.60 -25.10
N TRP A 248 7.42 -0.02 -25.24
CA TRP A 248 6.18 -0.76 -25.47
C TRP A 248 6.32 -1.59 -26.75
N SER A 249 6.21 -2.91 -26.64
CA SER A 249 6.16 -3.82 -27.79
C SER A 249 4.87 -4.62 -27.76
N ALA A 250 4.36 -5.03 -28.92
CA ALA A 250 3.08 -5.75 -29.04
C ALA A 250 2.99 -7.02 -28.17
N ARG A 251 4.13 -7.66 -27.88
CA ARG A 251 4.20 -8.83 -26.98
C ARG A 251 4.22 -8.42 -25.51
N ASN A 252 4.95 -7.36 -25.15
CA ASN A 252 5.00 -6.85 -23.79
C ASN A 252 3.65 -6.25 -23.35
N ILE A 253 2.96 -5.56 -24.26
CA ILE A 253 1.67 -4.91 -23.99
C ILE A 253 0.65 -5.93 -23.49
N LYS A 254 0.52 -7.08 -24.16
CA LYS A 254 -0.43 -8.13 -23.77
C LYS A 254 -0.11 -8.71 -22.39
N ASP A 255 1.16 -9.02 -22.12
CA ASP A 255 1.59 -9.58 -20.83
C ASP A 255 1.39 -8.59 -19.67
N ILE A 256 1.70 -7.30 -19.89
CA ILE A 256 1.55 -6.23 -18.90
C ILE A 256 0.06 -5.96 -18.62
N LEU A 257 -0.76 -5.84 -19.66
CA LEU A 257 -2.20 -5.64 -19.50
C LEU A 257 -2.87 -6.84 -18.85
N GLN A 258 -2.43 -8.06 -19.14
CA GLN A 258 -2.93 -9.26 -18.46
C GLN A 258 -2.59 -9.24 -16.97
N CYS A 259 -1.38 -8.81 -16.60
CA CYS A 259 -1.00 -8.64 -15.19
C CYS A 259 -1.89 -7.60 -14.47
N TYR A 260 -2.21 -6.48 -15.12
CA TYR A 260 -3.11 -5.48 -14.54
C TYR A 260 -4.58 -5.94 -14.50
N ALA A 261 -5.06 -6.65 -15.52
CA ALA A 261 -6.42 -7.23 -15.53
C ALA A 261 -6.59 -8.32 -14.46
N LEU A 262 -5.56 -9.13 -14.22
CA LEU A 262 -5.56 -10.07 -13.09
C LEU A 262 -5.61 -9.32 -11.76
N ALA A 263 -4.90 -8.20 -11.62
CA ALA A 263 -4.96 -7.39 -10.41
C ALA A 263 -6.36 -6.83 -10.12
N THR A 264 -7.09 -6.39 -11.15
CA THR A 264 -8.48 -5.91 -10.99
C THR A 264 -9.46 -7.04 -10.70
N HIS A 265 -9.23 -8.24 -11.23
CA HIS A 265 -10.04 -9.42 -10.94
C HIS A 265 -9.88 -9.92 -9.48
N TYR A 266 -8.66 -9.92 -8.96
CA TYR A 266 -8.40 -10.38 -7.59
C TYR A 266 -8.79 -9.36 -6.50
N ASP A 267 -8.75 -8.06 -6.79
CA ASP A 267 -9.23 -7.02 -5.87
C ASP A 267 -10.10 -5.96 -6.59
N PRO A 268 -11.41 -6.23 -6.74
CA PRO A 268 -12.32 -5.34 -7.46
C PRO A 268 -12.53 -3.97 -6.79
N ARG A 269 -12.26 -3.84 -5.48
CA ARG A 269 -12.47 -2.60 -4.71
C ARG A 269 -11.22 -1.73 -4.66
N TRP A 270 -10.12 -2.15 -5.28
CA TRP A 270 -8.86 -1.43 -5.19
C TRP A 270 -8.71 -0.39 -6.30
N TYR A 271 -8.93 0.87 -5.93
CA TYR A 271 -8.77 2.05 -6.82
C TYR A 271 -7.49 2.00 -7.66
N LYS A 272 -6.33 1.76 -7.01
CA LYS A 272 -5.05 1.88 -7.69
C LYS A 272 -4.93 0.87 -8.83
N ALA A 273 -5.46 -0.34 -8.68
CA ALA A 273 -5.42 -1.35 -9.75
C ALA A 273 -6.22 -0.92 -10.98
N TRP A 274 -7.46 -0.46 -10.78
CA TRP A 274 -8.31 0.05 -11.87
C TRP A 274 -7.69 1.25 -12.55
N HIS A 275 -7.19 2.22 -11.77
CA HIS A 275 -6.51 3.40 -12.29
C HIS A 275 -5.28 3.05 -13.14
N THR A 276 -4.39 2.17 -12.65
CA THR A 276 -3.22 1.74 -13.43
C THR A 276 -3.59 0.92 -14.66
N TYR A 277 -4.65 0.11 -14.58
CA TYR A 277 -5.14 -0.65 -15.71
C TYR A 277 -5.69 0.26 -16.81
N ALA A 278 -6.50 1.25 -16.42
CA ALA A 278 -7.03 2.26 -17.33
C ALA A 278 -5.91 3.09 -17.96
N LEU A 279 -4.93 3.51 -17.17
CA LEU A 279 -3.76 4.24 -17.66
C LEU A 279 -2.93 3.44 -18.65
N ALA A 280 -2.64 2.18 -18.34
CA ALA A 280 -1.88 1.33 -19.25
C ALA A 280 -2.60 1.15 -20.59
N ASN A 281 -3.92 0.95 -20.58
CA ASN A 281 -4.69 0.91 -21.83
C ASN A 281 -4.68 2.26 -22.57
N PHE A 282 -4.77 3.38 -21.84
CA PHE A 282 -4.70 4.73 -22.43
C PHE A 282 -3.34 5.00 -23.10
N GLU A 283 -2.23 4.61 -22.47
CA GLU A 283 -0.88 4.73 -23.03
C GLU A 283 -0.69 3.83 -24.26
N VAL A 284 -1.24 2.61 -24.23
CA VAL A 284 -1.26 1.69 -25.37
C VAL A 284 -2.05 2.27 -26.55
N VAL A 285 -3.19 2.92 -26.30
CA VAL A 285 -3.94 3.64 -27.34
C VAL A 285 -3.07 4.72 -27.97
N GLY A 286 -2.42 5.56 -27.15
CA GLY A 286 -1.50 6.60 -27.66
C GLY A 286 -0.31 6.02 -28.46
N PHE A 287 0.24 4.88 -28.04
CA PHE A 287 1.29 4.18 -28.77
C PHE A 287 0.81 3.62 -30.11
N LEU A 288 -0.33 2.93 -30.13
CA LEU A 288 -0.91 2.38 -31.36
C LEU A 288 -1.24 3.50 -32.35
N GLU A 289 -1.71 4.65 -31.88
CA GLU A 289 -1.90 5.82 -32.74
C GLU A 289 -0.60 6.35 -33.35
N SER A 290 0.49 6.36 -32.57
CA SER A 290 1.79 6.80 -33.08
C SER A 290 2.37 5.85 -34.14
N GLN A 291 1.99 4.58 -34.11
CA GLN A 291 2.41 3.58 -35.11
C GLN A 291 1.50 3.52 -36.34
N VAL A 292 0.22 3.86 -36.20
CA VAL A 292 -0.70 3.95 -37.34
C VAL A 292 -0.48 5.30 -38.03
N GLU A 293 0.51 5.36 -38.92
CA GLU A 293 0.60 6.45 -39.89
C GLU A 293 -0.68 6.48 -40.74
N LYS A 294 -1.54 7.49 -40.50
CA LYS A 294 -2.49 8.16 -41.43
C LYS A 294 -3.07 7.36 -42.62
N SER A 295 -3.44 6.08 -42.47
CA SER A 295 -3.87 5.26 -43.62
C SER A 295 -5.16 4.44 -43.40
N SER A 296 -5.90 4.68 -42.33
CA SER A 296 -7.26 4.14 -42.15
C SER A 296 -8.14 5.14 -41.42
N ASP A 297 -9.26 5.55 -42.04
CA ASP A 297 -10.30 6.38 -41.41
C ASP A 297 -11.03 5.66 -40.27
N TYR A 298 -10.78 4.36 -40.08
CA TYR A 298 -11.36 3.56 -39.01
C TYR A 298 -10.30 3.08 -38.02
N PRO A 299 -10.51 3.27 -36.70
CA PRO A 299 -9.64 2.68 -35.70
C PRO A 299 -9.67 1.15 -35.84
N SER A 300 -8.49 0.52 -35.88
CA SER A 300 -8.38 -0.95 -35.90
C SER A 300 -9.21 -1.54 -34.76
N GLN A 301 -9.88 -2.68 -34.97
CA GLN A 301 -10.70 -3.33 -33.92
C GLN A 301 -9.95 -3.50 -32.59
N SER A 302 -8.63 -3.76 -32.65
CA SER A 302 -7.76 -3.84 -31.47
C SER A 302 -7.67 -2.51 -30.70
N LEU A 303 -7.67 -1.37 -31.39
CA LEU A 303 -7.64 -0.04 -30.78
C LEU A 303 -8.97 0.22 -30.04
N VAL A 304 -10.10 -0.12 -30.67
CA VAL A 304 -11.42 0.02 -30.06
C VAL A 304 -11.54 -0.82 -28.78
N THR A 305 -11.05 -2.06 -28.79
CA THR A 305 -11.03 -2.89 -27.57
C THR A 305 -10.24 -2.20 -26.44
N HIS A 306 -9.04 -1.68 -26.71
CA HIS A 306 -8.26 -0.99 -25.67
C HIS A 306 -8.90 0.31 -25.18
N ILE A 307 -9.60 1.05 -26.05
CA ILE A 307 -10.34 2.25 -25.66
C ILE A 307 -11.50 1.88 -24.73
N VAL A 308 -12.28 0.86 -25.06
CA VAL A 308 -13.40 0.40 -24.22
C VAL A 308 -12.92 -0.06 -22.85
N GLU A 309 -11.83 -0.83 -22.79
CA GLU A 309 -11.23 -1.26 -21.52
C GLU A 309 -10.67 -0.09 -20.70
N ALA A 310 -10.06 0.92 -21.35
CA ALA A 310 -9.59 2.13 -20.68
C ALA A 310 -10.76 2.93 -20.09
N VAL A 311 -11.84 3.13 -20.86
CA VAL A 311 -13.06 3.82 -20.46
C VAL A 311 -13.69 3.11 -19.25
N GLY A 312 -13.91 1.79 -19.34
CA GLY A 312 -14.46 1.00 -18.24
C GLY A 312 -13.58 1.05 -16.99
N GLY A 313 -12.26 1.01 -17.15
CA GLY A 313 -11.30 1.13 -16.06
C GLY A 313 -11.34 2.49 -15.36
N PHE A 314 -11.45 3.60 -16.11
CA PHE A 314 -11.57 4.95 -15.53
C PHE A 314 -12.90 5.15 -14.81
N PHE A 315 -14.02 4.65 -15.36
CA PHE A 315 -15.30 4.70 -14.66
C PHE A 315 -15.24 3.96 -13.31
N ARG A 316 -14.64 2.76 -13.28
CA ARG A 316 -14.44 2.01 -12.04
C ARG A 316 -13.47 2.70 -11.08
N SER A 317 -12.39 3.34 -11.57
CA SER A 317 -11.48 4.08 -10.69
C SER A 317 -12.17 5.29 -10.04
N ILE A 318 -12.92 6.05 -10.83
CA ILE A 318 -13.68 7.21 -10.36
C ILE A 318 -14.77 6.79 -9.35
N ALA A 319 -15.55 5.75 -9.67
CA ALA A 319 -16.62 5.27 -8.79
C ALA A 319 -16.10 4.76 -7.42
N ILE A 320 -14.89 4.21 -7.37
CA ILE A 320 -14.30 3.70 -6.11
C ILE A 320 -13.72 4.82 -5.26
N ARG A 321 -13.14 5.86 -5.86
CA ARG A 321 -12.49 6.94 -5.14
C ARG A 321 -12.91 8.29 -5.70
N ASN A 322 -13.78 9.00 -4.98
CA ASN A 322 -14.24 10.35 -5.34
C ASN A 322 -13.29 11.49 -4.86
N GLU A 323 -12.01 11.21 -4.65
CA GLU A 323 -11.02 12.22 -4.24
C GLU A 323 -9.91 12.35 -5.30
N ASN A 324 -9.69 13.57 -5.80
CA ASN A 324 -8.73 13.89 -6.87
C ASN A 324 -9.02 13.14 -8.20
N THR A 325 -10.29 12.99 -8.57
CA THR A 325 -10.75 12.32 -9.80
C THR A 325 -10.57 13.16 -11.06
N LEU A 326 -10.23 14.45 -10.94
CA LEU A 326 -10.13 15.38 -12.07
C LEU A 326 -9.22 14.87 -13.19
N GLN A 327 -8.05 14.31 -12.86
CA GLN A 327 -7.12 13.79 -13.88
C GLN A 327 -7.70 12.61 -14.66
N ASP A 328 -8.36 11.68 -13.96
CA ASP A 328 -8.99 10.50 -14.58
C ASP A 328 -10.20 10.93 -15.42
N THR A 329 -10.98 11.89 -14.92
CA THR A 329 -12.13 12.46 -15.63
C THR A 329 -11.70 13.19 -16.91
N LEU A 330 -10.63 13.98 -16.87
CA LEU A 330 -10.10 14.65 -18.07
C LEU A 330 -9.56 13.66 -19.11
N ARG A 331 -8.93 12.57 -18.68
CA ARG A 331 -8.49 11.48 -19.59
C ARG A 331 -9.67 10.77 -20.21
N LEU A 332 -10.71 10.49 -19.43
CA LEU A 332 -11.96 9.92 -19.91
C LEU A 332 -12.64 10.84 -20.94
N LEU A 333 -12.73 12.15 -20.68
CA LEU A 333 -13.24 13.13 -21.64
C LEU A 333 -12.39 13.18 -22.92
N THR A 334 -11.07 13.03 -22.80
CA THR A 334 -10.18 12.98 -23.96
C THR A 334 -10.47 11.78 -24.85
N LEU A 335 -10.62 10.58 -24.28
CA LEU A 335 -11.02 9.37 -25.02
C LEU A 335 -12.42 9.53 -25.63
N TRP A 336 -13.36 10.07 -24.87
CA TRP A 336 -14.73 10.24 -25.31
C TRP A 336 -14.86 11.22 -26.48
N PHE A 337 -14.23 12.40 -26.42
CA PHE A 337 -14.33 13.37 -27.51
C PHE A 337 -13.54 12.95 -28.75
N LYS A 338 -12.49 12.14 -28.60
CA LYS A 338 -11.67 11.67 -29.73
C LYS A 338 -12.26 10.46 -30.44
N TYR A 339 -12.84 9.49 -29.71
CA TYR A 339 -13.32 8.22 -30.28
C TYR A 339 -14.80 7.92 -30.03
N GLY A 340 -15.52 8.78 -29.30
CA GLY A 340 -16.94 8.58 -28.98
C GLY A 340 -17.89 8.62 -30.19
N GLY A 341 -17.36 8.83 -31.40
CA GLY A 341 -18.10 8.61 -32.63
C GLY A 341 -18.37 7.13 -32.91
N HIS A 342 -17.51 6.22 -32.41
CA HIS A 342 -17.68 4.78 -32.57
C HIS A 342 -18.75 4.22 -31.62
N ASP A 343 -19.59 3.32 -32.11
CA ASP A 343 -20.75 2.82 -31.35
C ASP A 343 -20.34 2.08 -30.07
N ASP A 344 -19.32 1.22 -30.11
CA ASP A 344 -18.82 0.51 -28.92
C ASP A 344 -18.34 1.47 -27.81
N VAL A 345 -17.63 2.55 -28.18
CA VAL A 345 -17.15 3.55 -27.22
C VAL A 345 -18.33 4.37 -26.68
N SER A 346 -19.28 4.74 -27.53
CA SER A 346 -20.50 5.45 -27.13
C SER A 346 -21.34 4.64 -26.14
N ASN A 347 -21.48 3.33 -26.37
CA ASN A 347 -22.20 2.42 -25.48
C ASN A 347 -21.48 2.26 -24.14
N ALA A 348 -20.15 2.09 -24.14
CA ALA A 348 -19.36 2.02 -22.91
C ALA A 348 -19.46 3.31 -22.09
N MET A 349 -19.42 4.47 -22.74
CA MET A 349 -19.63 5.78 -22.09
C MET A 349 -21.03 5.89 -21.50
N SER A 350 -22.06 5.54 -22.26
CA SER A 350 -23.46 5.61 -21.82
C SER A 350 -23.72 4.72 -20.59
N SER A 351 -23.15 3.52 -20.56
CA SER A 351 -23.25 2.63 -19.41
C SER A 351 -22.48 3.14 -18.19
N GLY A 352 -21.36 3.84 -18.40
CA GLY A 352 -20.51 4.32 -17.31
C GLY A 352 -21.01 5.60 -16.64
N PHE A 353 -21.78 6.45 -17.33
CA PHE A 353 -22.31 7.69 -16.75
C PHE A 353 -23.20 7.45 -15.53
N GLY A 354 -23.98 6.37 -15.52
CA GLY A 354 -24.84 6.01 -14.38
C GLY A 354 -24.08 5.46 -13.16
N ASP A 355 -22.84 5.03 -13.34
CA ASP A 355 -22.01 4.45 -12.28
C ASP A 355 -21.23 5.53 -11.48
N VAL A 356 -21.20 6.79 -11.95
CA VAL A 356 -20.44 7.89 -11.35
C VAL A 356 -21.36 8.93 -10.73
N GLU A 357 -21.00 9.42 -9.54
CA GLU A 357 -21.75 10.47 -8.84
C GLU A 357 -21.80 11.78 -9.64
N VAL A 358 -22.92 12.49 -9.56
CA VAL A 358 -23.16 13.75 -10.28
C VAL A 358 -22.11 14.81 -9.94
N ASP A 359 -21.65 14.85 -8.70
CA ASP A 359 -20.66 15.82 -8.21
C ASP A 359 -19.33 15.77 -8.98
N THR A 360 -18.90 14.58 -9.43
CA THR A 360 -17.67 14.44 -10.23
C THR A 360 -17.79 15.16 -11.58
N TRP A 361 -18.99 15.22 -12.15
CA TRP A 361 -19.23 15.89 -13.44
C TRP A 361 -19.25 17.41 -13.30
N LEU A 362 -19.60 17.95 -12.12
CA LEU A 362 -19.66 19.40 -11.87
C LEU A 362 -18.33 20.09 -12.15
N GLU A 363 -17.21 19.45 -11.80
CA GLU A 363 -15.86 19.99 -12.02
C GLU A 363 -15.51 20.13 -13.51
N VAL A 364 -16.13 19.33 -14.37
CA VAL A 364 -15.81 19.25 -15.81
C VAL A 364 -16.92 19.74 -16.74
N ILE A 365 -17.98 20.36 -16.19
CA ILE A 365 -19.04 21.01 -16.95
C ILE A 365 -18.49 21.98 -18.02
N PRO A 366 -17.52 22.87 -17.71
CA PRO A 366 -17.02 23.81 -18.72
C PRO A 366 -16.46 23.11 -19.97
N GLN A 367 -15.76 22.00 -19.79
CA GLN A 367 -15.16 21.20 -20.86
C GLN A 367 -16.24 20.48 -21.68
N ILE A 368 -17.31 20.02 -21.03
CA ILE A 368 -18.46 19.36 -21.69
C ILE A 368 -19.25 20.38 -22.53
N ILE A 369 -19.58 21.55 -21.97
CA ILE A 369 -20.32 22.60 -22.67
C ILE A 369 -19.54 23.10 -23.89
N ALA A 370 -18.22 23.23 -23.79
CA ALA A 370 -17.36 23.64 -24.91
C ALA A 370 -17.45 22.69 -26.13
N ARG A 371 -17.97 21.46 -25.96
CA ARG A 371 -18.08 20.44 -27.01
C ARG A 371 -19.51 20.09 -27.40
N ILE A 372 -20.51 20.88 -26.98
CA ILE A 372 -21.93 20.59 -27.26
C ILE A 372 -22.28 20.56 -28.76
N GLN A 373 -21.55 21.32 -29.59
CA GLN A 373 -21.77 21.42 -31.04
C GLN A 373 -20.95 20.41 -31.87
N THR A 374 -20.42 19.35 -31.25
CA THR A 374 -19.61 18.34 -31.96
C THR A 374 -20.42 17.69 -33.12
N PRO A 375 -19.80 17.45 -34.30
CA PRO A 375 -20.49 16.91 -35.47
C PRO A 375 -21.02 15.48 -35.30
N SER A 376 -20.44 14.68 -34.40
CA SER A 376 -20.92 13.32 -34.12
C SER A 376 -22.25 13.33 -33.37
N ALA A 377 -23.26 12.67 -33.94
CA ALA A 377 -24.59 12.52 -33.33
C ALA A 377 -24.56 11.71 -32.03
N ASN A 378 -23.70 10.68 -31.96
CA ASN A 378 -23.53 9.82 -30.78
C ASN A 378 -23.01 10.63 -29.58
N ILE A 379 -21.96 11.44 -29.79
CA ILE A 379 -21.40 12.30 -28.74
C ILE A 379 -22.45 13.32 -28.27
N ARG A 380 -23.18 13.95 -29.19
CA ARG A 380 -24.22 14.94 -28.84
C ARG A 380 -25.35 14.35 -28.00
N ARG A 381 -25.80 13.14 -28.33
CA ARG A 381 -26.82 12.41 -27.57
C ARG A 381 -26.35 12.15 -26.14
N ASN A 382 -25.12 11.67 -25.99
CA ASN A 382 -24.54 11.37 -24.68
C ASN A 382 -24.29 12.62 -23.84
N ILE A 383 -23.81 13.72 -24.44
CA ILE A 383 -23.69 15.03 -23.77
C ILE A 383 -25.06 15.49 -23.26
N SER A 384 -26.09 15.42 -24.11
CA SER A 384 -27.44 15.87 -23.74
C SER A 384 -28.02 15.01 -22.61
N SER A 385 -27.81 13.69 -22.63
CA SER A 385 -28.21 12.79 -21.54
C SER A 385 -27.52 13.17 -20.22
N LEU A 386 -26.19 13.30 -20.26
CA LEU A 386 -25.40 13.63 -19.07
C LEU A 386 -25.77 15.00 -18.49
N LEU A 387 -25.92 16.03 -19.33
CA LEU A 387 -26.33 17.36 -18.87
C LEU A 387 -27.75 17.39 -18.30
N ASN A 388 -28.66 16.57 -18.84
CA ASN A 388 -30.00 16.43 -18.26
C ASN A 388 -29.96 15.73 -16.90
N ASP A 389 -29.08 14.75 -16.72
CA ASP A 389 -28.93 14.02 -15.44
C ASP A 389 -28.22 14.87 -14.37
N VAL A 390 -27.25 15.70 -14.77
CA VAL A 390 -26.57 16.67 -13.88
C VAL A 390 -27.47 17.87 -13.53
N GLY A 391 -28.39 18.23 -14.43
CA GLY A 391 -29.31 19.35 -14.24
C GLY A 391 -30.58 19.03 -13.46
N ARG A 392 -30.86 17.75 -13.20
CA ARG A 392 -31.94 17.28 -12.31
C ARG A 392 -31.48 17.28 -10.87
#